data_AF-A0A921ZXW1-F1
#
_entry.id   AF-A0A921ZXW1-F1
#
_cell.length_a   1.000
_cell.length_b   1.000
_cell.length_c   1.000
_cell.angle_alpha   90.00
_cell.angle_beta   90.00
_cell.angle_gamma   90.00
#
_symmetry.space_group_name_H-M   'P 1'
#
loop_
_entity.id
_entity.type
_entity.pdbx_description
1 polymer ?
#
loop_
_entity_poly.entity_id
_entity_poly.type
_entity_poly.pdbx_seq_one_letter_code
_entity_poly.pdbx_strand_id
1 'polypeptide(L)'
;MYSFWTVLQLKEELRKRNASVAGKKAVLIERLEAYDRNFNFSANPGPSTSLSDPQYLCPPISAYKDINADSPIPPLNRQEIQSFFERFNTRPKGKVMYEARCLLTARYVIEGVNTYIQSQCKAQMKKMIYIVNVMLNNEGNIIQSHCERAAGSGIEAHCKHVSVLLRAIEDMIQTKSIILHQVSTQTLMTFKKPSKVFYKSPIQAQNLPSISKKRKSNINFEPLPKELEIENYHEYVCNLAINFGETKMPILQLIRPANPYGMDYDHNMYSCKTMQDHLLDNLLLQNVTQKKIMK
;
A
#
# COMPACT_ATOMS: atom_id res chain seq x y z
N MET A 1 -31.81 24.32 39.87
CA MET A 1 -32.43 23.47 40.94
C MET A 1 -31.39 22.65 41.72
N TYR A 2 -30.21 22.41 41.13
CA TYR A 2 -29.18 21.50 41.67
C TYR A 2 -28.13 22.15 42.61
N SER A 3 -28.27 23.45 42.89
CA SER A 3 -27.31 24.20 43.73
C SER A 3 -27.26 23.71 45.18
N PHE A 4 -28.40 23.24 45.71
CA PHE A 4 -28.56 22.75 47.08
C PHE A 4 -28.03 21.32 47.30
N TRP A 5 -27.66 20.61 46.23
CA TRP A 5 -27.17 19.24 46.35
C TRP A 5 -25.69 19.18 46.71
N THR A 6 -25.29 18.10 47.38
CA THR A 6 -23.88 17.81 47.66
C THR A 6 -23.19 17.27 46.41
N VAL A 7 -21.85 17.37 46.35
CA VAL A 7 -21.07 16.87 45.21
C VAL A 7 -21.25 15.36 45.00
N LEU A 8 -21.49 14.60 46.08
CA LEU A 8 -21.77 13.18 46.02
C LEU A 8 -23.10 12.90 45.31
N GLN A 9 -24.18 13.58 45.71
CA GLN A 9 -25.49 13.46 45.08
C GLN A 9 -25.47 13.84 43.59
N LEU A 10 -24.74 14.91 43.24
CA LEU A 10 -24.58 15.33 41.84
C LEU A 10 -23.87 14.26 40.99
N LYS A 11 -22.84 13.61 41.55
CA LYS A 11 -22.10 12.55 40.86
C LYS A 11 -22.92 11.27 40.73
N GLU A 12 -23.72 10.92 41.74
CA GLU A 12 -24.62 9.76 41.69
C GLU A 12 -25.68 9.94 40.60
N GLU A 13 -26.28 11.12 40.50
CA GLU A 13 -27.26 11.41 39.44
C GLU A 13 -26.62 11.44 38.05
N LEU A 14 -25.42 12.02 37.90
CA LEU A 14 -24.66 11.93 36.64
C LEU A 14 -24.30 10.48 36.29
N ARG A 15 -23.98 9.64 37.27
CA ARG A 15 -23.67 8.23 37.05
C ARG A 15 -24.90 7.42 36.65
N LYS A 16 -26.07 7.67 37.28
CA LYS A 16 -27.35 7.06 36.86
C LYS A 16 -27.70 7.42 35.41
N ARG A 17 -27.35 8.63 34.98
CA ARG A 17 -27.58 9.14 33.62
C ARG A 17 -26.43 8.83 32.64
N ASN A 18 -25.48 7.96 33.00
CA ASN A 18 -24.30 7.58 32.18
C ASN A 18 -23.48 8.78 31.66
N ALA A 19 -23.40 9.85 32.43
CA ALA A 19 -22.68 11.07 32.07
C ALA A 19 -21.35 11.23 32.82
N SER A 20 -20.48 12.09 32.30
CA SER A 20 -19.18 12.37 32.92
C SER A 20 -19.31 12.98 34.31
N VAL A 21 -18.60 12.40 35.29
CA VAL A 21 -18.55 12.84 36.70
C VAL A 21 -17.34 13.74 37.01
N ALA A 22 -16.56 14.11 35.99
CA ALA A 22 -15.37 14.93 36.15
C ALA A 22 -15.72 16.43 36.26
N GLY A 23 -15.10 17.11 37.22
CA GLY A 23 -15.19 18.56 37.39
C GLY A 23 -15.48 19.02 38.82
N LYS A 24 -15.42 20.35 39.01
CA LYS A 24 -15.82 21.04 40.24
C LYS A 24 -17.35 21.08 40.36
N LYS A 25 -17.88 21.35 41.56
CA LYS A 25 -19.33 21.38 41.85
C LYS A 25 -20.13 22.21 40.83
N ALA A 26 -19.65 23.41 40.48
CA ALA A 26 -20.30 24.28 39.51
C ALA A 26 -20.46 23.63 38.13
N VAL A 27 -19.44 22.92 37.65
CA VAL A 27 -19.45 22.22 36.36
C VAL A 27 -20.43 21.05 36.36
N LEU A 28 -20.57 20.36 37.50
CA LEU A 28 -21.52 19.25 37.64
C LEU A 28 -22.97 19.75 37.63
N ILE A 29 -23.23 20.90 38.28
CA ILE A 29 -24.54 21.56 38.28
C ILE A 29 -24.90 22.02 36.87
N GLU A 30 -24.03 22.79 36.22
CA GLU A 30 -24.26 23.29 34.85
C GLU A 30 -24.51 22.13 33.87
N ARG A 31 -23.79 21.02 34.02
CA ARG A 31 -23.96 19.83 33.20
C ARG A 31 -25.33 19.18 33.40
N LEU A 32 -25.80 19.04 34.63
CA LEU A 32 -27.14 18.50 34.90
C LEU A 32 -28.24 19.44 34.39
N GLU A 33 -28.08 20.75 34.58
CA GLU A 33 -29.02 21.76 34.07
C GLU A 33 -29.01 21.81 32.53
N ALA A 34 -27.87 21.58 31.88
CA ALA A 34 -27.80 21.45 30.43
C ALA A 34 -28.52 20.18 29.93
N TYR A 35 -28.39 19.06 30.62
CA TYR A 35 -29.08 17.82 30.25
C TYR A 35 -30.59 17.89 30.41
N ASP A 36 -31.07 18.55 31.47
CA ASP A 36 -32.49 18.78 31.66
C ASP A 36 -33.06 19.75 30.63
N ARG A 37 -32.34 20.84 30.34
CA ARG A 37 -32.73 21.79 29.27
C ARG A 37 -32.85 21.10 27.91
N ASN A 38 -31.98 20.14 27.62
CA ASN A 38 -31.92 19.45 26.34
C ASN A 38 -32.78 18.18 26.29
N PHE A 39 -33.51 17.83 27.35
CA PHE A 39 -34.33 16.61 27.44
C PHE A 39 -33.58 15.32 27.05
N ASN A 40 -32.28 15.25 27.30
CA ASN A 40 -31.42 14.16 26.82
C ASN A 40 -31.81 12.76 27.34
N PHE A 41 -32.61 12.69 28.41
CA PHE A 41 -32.94 11.45 29.12
C PHE A 41 -34.45 11.19 29.29
N SER A 42 -35.33 11.94 28.61
CA SER A 42 -36.77 11.67 28.68
C SER A 42 -37.11 10.36 27.97
N ALA A 43 -37.80 9.46 28.67
CA ALA A 43 -38.15 8.10 28.23
C ALA A 43 -39.27 8.02 27.16
N ASN A 44 -39.63 9.14 26.54
CA ASN A 44 -40.52 9.15 25.38
C ASN A 44 -39.66 9.30 24.13
N PRO A 45 -39.44 8.24 23.35
CA PRO A 45 -39.08 8.39 21.95
C PRO A 45 -40.35 8.90 21.24
N GLY A 46 -40.66 10.19 21.42
CA GLY A 46 -41.40 10.91 20.38
C GLY A 46 -40.64 10.67 19.07
N PRO A 47 -41.32 10.64 17.90
CA PRO A 47 -40.68 10.25 16.66
C PRO A 47 -39.44 11.10 16.52
N SER A 48 -38.29 10.47 16.74
CA SER A 48 -37.03 11.07 16.44
C SER A 48 -37.10 11.23 14.94
N THR A 49 -37.54 12.41 14.48
CA THR A 49 -36.86 13.06 13.39
C THR A 49 -35.43 13.16 13.88
N SER A 50 -34.72 12.03 13.75
CA SER A 50 -33.30 12.02 13.54
C SER A 50 -33.15 13.00 12.39
N LEU A 51 -32.85 14.25 12.74
CA LEU A 51 -31.95 15.03 11.92
C LEU A 51 -30.65 14.23 11.98
N SER A 52 -30.62 13.11 11.26
CA SER A 52 -29.43 12.33 11.01
C SER A 52 -28.44 13.35 10.48
N ASP A 53 -27.28 13.42 11.12
CA ASP A 53 -26.17 14.21 10.58
C ASP A 53 -26.09 13.88 9.10
N PRO A 54 -26.14 14.90 8.23
CA PRO A 54 -26.45 14.65 6.84
C PRO A 54 -25.33 13.76 6.30
N GLN A 55 -25.73 12.55 5.90
CA GLN A 55 -24.82 11.46 5.58
C GLN A 55 -24.58 11.46 4.08
N TYR A 56 -23.31 11.40 3.67
CA TYR A 56 -22.97 11.29 2.26
C TYR A 56 -23.41 9.91 1.75
N LEU A 57 -24.42 9.88 0.88
CA LEU A 57 -24.95 8.66 0.29
C LEU A 57 -24.05 8.24 -0.87
N CYS A 58 -23.33 7.12 -0.70
CA CYS A 58 -22.53 6.51 -1.76
C CYS A 58 -23.31 5.35 -2.41
N PRO A 59 -23.24 5.21 -3.74
CA PRO A 59 -23.56 3.96 -4.43
C PRO A 59 -22.73 2.78 -3.90
N PRO A 60 -23.18 1.52 -4.11
CA PRO A 60 -22.43 0.34 -3.70
C PRO A 60 -21.08 0.25 -4.43
N ILE A 61 -20.04 -0.20 -3.72
CA ILE A 61 -18.65 -0.28 -4.22
C ILE A 61 -18.55 -1.14 -5.50
N SER A 62 -19.44 -2.12 -5.68
CA SER A 62 -19.49 -2.99 -6.87
C SER A 62 -19.85 -2.27 -8.17
N ALA A 63 -20.52 -1.11 -8.10
CA ALA A 63 -20.92 -0.34 -9.27
C ALA A 63 -19.80 0.54 -9.84
N TYR A 64 -18.72 0.74 -9.08
CA TYR A 64 -17.61 1.61 -9.46
C TYR A 64 -16.71 0.96 -10.50
N LYS A 65 -16.34 1.74 -11.52
CA LYS A 65 -15.38 1.38 -12.56
C LYS A 65 -14.14 2.26 -12.47
N ASP A 66 -12.98 1.72 -12.82
CA ASP A 66 -11.75 2.51 -12.84
C ASP A 66 -11.81 3.59 -13.94
N ILE A 67 -11.29 4.78 -13.64
CA ILE A 67 -11.24 5.89 -14.60
C ILE A 67 -10.20 5.59 -15.69
N ASN A 68 -10.61 5.68 -16.96
CA ASN A 68 -9.79 5.47 -18.15
C ASN A 68 -10.02 6.58 -19.19
N ALA A 69 -9.18 6.67 -20.22
CA ALA A 69 -9.17 7.78 -21.19
C ALA A 69 -10.53 8.03 -21.88
N ASP A 70 -11.34 6.98 -21.97
CA ASP A 70 -12.66 6.98 -22.62
C ASP A 70 -13.82 7.07 -21.61
N SER A 71 -13.51 7.26 -20.33
CA SER A 71 -14.55 7.38 -19.29
C SER A 71 -15.37 8.66 -19.50
N PRO A 72 -16.71 8.57 -19.50
CA PRO A 72 -17.59 9.73 -19.65
C PRO A 72 -17.64 10.49 -18.32
N ILE A 73 -16.59 11.27 -18.04
CA ILE A 73 -16.51 12.15 -16.88
C ILE A 73 -17.09 13.52 -17.28
N PRO A 74 -17.94 14.15 -16.44
CA PRO A 74 -18.47 15.47 -16.74
C PRO A 74 -17.34 16.51 -16.84
N PRO A 75 -17.49 17.53 -17.71
CA PRO A 75 -16.45 18.53 -17.95
C PRO A 75 -16.21 19.38 -16.71
N LEU A 76 -15.14 19.14 -15.97
CA LEU A 76 -14.73 19.89 -14.79
C LEU A 76 -13.62 20.89 -15.14
N ASN A 77 -13.89 22.17 -14.93
CA ASN A 77 -12.93 23.24 -15.20
C ASN A 77 -12.15 23.70 -13.96
N ARG A 78 -10.95 24.25 -14.19
CA ARG A 78 -10.14 24.86 -13.13
C ARG A 78 -10.88 25.95 -12.34
N GLN A 79 -11.70 26.74 -13.05
CA GLN A 79 -12.47 27.83 -12.47
C GLN A 79 -13.56 27.32 -11.51
N GLU A 80 -14.21 26.20 -11.84
CA GLU A 80 -15.22 25.57 -10.99
C GLU A 80 -14.59 25.01 -9.72
N ILE A 81 -13.42 24.36 -9.85
CA ILE A 81 -12.65 23.89 -8.69
C ILE A 81 -12.28 25.07 -7.78
N GLN A 82 -11.79 26.16 -8.36
CA GLN A 82 -11.42 27.34 -7.58
C GLN A 82 -12.64 27.97 -6.89
N SER A 83 -13.74 28.13 -7.62
CA SER A 83 -15.01 28.64 -7.10
C SER A 83 -15.52 27.79 -5.93
N PHE A 84 -15.39 26.47 -6.02
CA PHE A 84 -15.75 25.55 -4.93
C PHE A 84 -14.94 25.80 -3.66
N PHE A 85 -13.61 25.93 -3.75
CA PHE A 85 -12.78 26.20 -2.55
C PHE A 85 -12.97 27.62 -2.00
N GLU A 86 -13.24 28.59 -2.88
CA GLU A 86 -13.53 29.98 -2.49
C GLU A 86 -14.81 30.10 -1.66
N ARG A 87 -15.86 29.30 -1.94
CA ARG A 87 -17.08 29.23 -1.10
C ARG A 87 -16.76 28.90 0.36
N PHE A 88 -15.69 28.12 0.60
CA PHE A 88 -15.25 27.73 1.95
C PHE A 88 -14.10 28.60 2.49
N ASN A 89 -13.78 29.73 1.84
CA ASN A 89 -12.63 30.59 2.18
C ASN A 89 -11.29 29.85 2.23
N THR A 90 -11.13 28.80 1.41
CA THR A 90 -9.89 28.03 1.33
C THR A 90 -9.31 28.06 -0.08
N ARG A 91 -8.04 27.66 -0.22
CA ARG A 91 -7.37 27.55 -1.51
C ARG A 91 -7.08 26.07 -1.82
N PRO A 92 -7.11 25.65 -3.10
CA PRO A 92 -6.78 24.29 -3.50
C PRO A 92 -5.29 24.00 -3.25
N LYS A 93 -4.97 23.34 -2.14
CA LYS A 93 -3.59 22.97 -1.74
C LYS A 93 -3.18 21.56 -2.23
N GLY A 94 -3.93 20.96 -3.15
CA GLY A 94 -3.73 19.59 -3.62
C GLY A 94 -2.62 19.38 -4.66
N LYS A 95 -2.16 20.45 -5.34
CA LYS A 95 -1.22 20.35 -6.48
C LYS A 95 0.06 19.57 -6.14
N VAL A 96 0.73 19.94 -5.05
CA VAL A 96 1.98 19.29 -4.61
C VAL A 96 1.78 17.80 -4.29
N MET A 97 0.64 17.44 -3.70
CA MET A 97 0.35 16.04 -3.37
C MET A 97 0.03 15.20 -4.61
N TYR A 98 -0.63 15.80 -5.59
CA TYR A 98 -0.94 15.14 -6.85
C TYR A 98 0.34 14.89 -7.67
N GLU A 99 1.21 15.90 -7.81
CA GLU A 99 2.53 15.75 -8.44
C GLU A 99 3.43 14.72 -7.73
N ALA A 100 3.30 14.60 -6.41
CA ALA A 100 3.99 13.59 -5.61
C ALA A 100 3.41 12.17 -5.71
N ARG A 101 2.47 11.90 -6.64
CA ARG A 101 1.85 10.58 -6.88
C ARG A 101 1.21 9.97 -5.63
N CYS A 102 0.52 10.80 -4.84
CA CYS A 102 -0.17 10.35 -3.62
C CYS A 102 -1.55 9.72 -3.88
N LEU A 103 -2.10 9.83 -5.09
CA LEU A 103 -3.35 9.19 -5.50
C LEU A 103 -3.12 7.73 -5.89
N LEU A 104 -3.81 6.77 -5.29
CA LEU A 104 -3.63 5.34 -5.60
C LEU A 104 -4.55 4.90 -6.72
N THR A 105 -5.84 5.18 -6.55
CA THR A 105 -6.91 4.76 -7.46
C THR A 105 -7.95 5.87 -7.54
N ALA A 106 -8.58 5.96 -8.70
CA ALA A 106 -9.73 6.84 -8.93
C ALA A 106 -10.75 6.04 -9.75
N ARG A 107 -11.98 5.98 -9.23
CA ARG A 107 -13.08 5.20 -9.77
C ARG A 107 -14.31 6.07 -9.88
N TYR A 108 -15.16 5.77 -10.84
CA TYR A 108 -16.39 6.50 -11.08
C TYR A 108 -17.58 5.56 -11.24
N VAL A 109 -18.77 6.09 -10.96
CA VAL A 109 -20.07 5.50 -11.28
C VAL A 109 -21.01 6.62 -11.66
N ILE A 110 -21.85 6.38 -12.67
CA ILE A 110 -22.83 7.34 -13.14
C ILE A 110 -24.20 6.78 -12.77
N GLU A 111 -24.95 7.53 -11.97
CA GLU A 111 -26.33 7.23 -11.65
C GLU A 111 -27.21 8.41 -12.07
N GLY A 112 -27.91 8.24 -13.20
CA GLY A 112 -28.79 9.27 -13.75
C GLY A 112 -28.03 10.54 -14.17
N VAL A 113 -28.23 11.63 -13.41
CA VAL A 113 -27.67 12.97 -13.67
C VAL A 113 -26.37 13.23 -12.90
N ASN A 114 -26.05 12.36 -11.94
CA ASN A 114 -24.92 12.55 -11.04
C ASN A 114 -23.82 11.53 -11.31
N THR A 115 -22.59 12.01 -11.35
CA THR A 115 -21.39 11.18 -11.41
C THR A 115 -20.75 11.15 -10.03
N TYR A 116 -20.64 9.96 -9.45
CA TYR A 116 -19.96 9.75 -8.18
C TYR A 116 -18.55 9.25 -8.46
N ILE A 117 -17.57 9.91 -7.86
CA ILE A 117 -16.16 9.59 -8.01
C ILE A 117 -15.61 9.24 -6.65
N GLN A 118 -15.03 8.05 -6.53
CA GLN A 118 -14.35 7.57 -5.34
C GLN A 118 -12.87 7.43 -5.63
N SER A 119 -12.03 7.86 -4.69
CA SER A 119 -10.59 7.69 -4.78
C SER A 119 -9.97 7.29 -3.46
N GLN A 120 -8.79 6.69 -3.56
CA GLN A 120 -7.94 6.38 -2.42
C GLN A 120 -6.70 7.27 -2.48
N CYS A 121 -6.50 8.09 -1.45
CA CYS A 121 -5.41 9.06 -1.36
C CYS A 121 -4.49 8.75 -0.17
N LYS A 122 -3.18 8.66 -0.40
CA LYS A 122 -2.18 8.59 0.67
C LYS A 122 -2.06 9.91 1.43
N ALA A 123 -1.87 9.81 2.73
CA ALA A 123 -1.42 10.92 3.55
C ALA A 123 0.05 11.25 3.22
N GLN A 124 0.35 12.52 2.98
CA GLN A 124 1.68 13.00 2.56
C GLN A 124 2.87 12.53 3.43
N MET A 125 2.67 12.35 4.74
CA MET A 125 3.75 12.04 5.70
C MET A 125 3.48 10.77 6.53
N LYS A 126 2.36 10.08 6.27
CA LYS A 126 1.93 8.93 7.07
C LYS A 126 1.56 7.78 6.14
N LYS A 127 1.78 6.55 6.59
CA LYS A 127 1.28 5.33 5.91
C LYS A 127 -0.23 5.15 6.11
N MET A 128 -1.01 6.22 5.95
CA MET A 128 -2.47 6.18 6.01
C MET A 128 -3.03 6.46 4.62
N ILE A 129 -4.10 5.76 4.29
CA ILE A 129 -4.86 5.93 3.06
C ILE A 129 -6.23 6.44 3.49
N TYR A 130 -6.71 7.49 2.83
CA TYR A 130 -8.03 8.05 3.05
C TYR A 130 -8.88 7.82 1.83
N ILE A 131 -10.12 7.41 2.07
CA ILE A 131 -11.14 7.36 1.03
C ILE A 131 -11.72 8.78 0.86
N VAL A 132 -11.84 9.19 -0.40
CA VAL A 132 -12.39 10.49 -0.80
C VAL A 132 -13.46 10.23 -1.83
N ASN A 133 -14.65 10.76 -1.59
CA ASN A 133 -15.79 10.66 -2.51
C ASN A 133 -16.20 12.07 -2.94
N VAL A 134 -16.53 12.25 -4.21
CA VAL A 134 -17.02 13.51 -4.77
C VAL A 134 -18.20 13.20 -5.69
N MET A 135 -19.25 14.02 -5.61
CA MET A 135 -20.42 13.96 -6.47
C MET A 135 -20.40 15.17 -7.40
N LEU A 136 -20.44 14.90 -8.70
CA LEU A 136 -20.49 15.90 -9.77
C LEU A 136 -21.83 15.84 -10.49
N ASN A 137 -22.36 16.99 -10.88
CA ASN A 137 -23.45 17.10 -11.84
C ASN A 137 -22.95 16.83 -13.27
N ASN A 138 -23.87 16.55 -14.19
CA ASN A 138 -23.59 16.46 -15.63
C ASN A 138 -22.89 17.70 -16.21
N GLU A 139 -23.08 18.88 -15.61
CA GLU A 139 -22.45 20.14 -16.02
C GLU A 139 -21.02 20.34 -15.48
N GLY A 140 -20.50 19.41 -14.66
CA GLY A 140 -19.19 19.55 -14.01
C GLY A 140 -19.22 20.21 -12.63
N ASN A 141 -20.38 20.71 -12.19
CA ASN A 141 -20.53 21.33 -10.87
C ASN A 141 -20.36 20.32 -9.71
N ILE A 142 -19.54 20.68 -8.71
CA ILE A 142 -19.33 19.89 -7.49
C ILE A 142 -20.51 20.11 -6.54
N ILE A 143 -21.30 19.06 -6.30
CA ILE A 143 -22.48 19.11 -5.42
C ILE A 143 -22.08 18.77 -3.99
N GLN A 144 -21.39 17.64 -3.83
CA GLN A 144 -21.03 17.09 -2.52
C GLN A 144 -19.63 16.48 -2.56
N SER A 145 -18.96 16.50 -1.42
CA SER A 145 -17.63 15.94 -1.24
C SER A 145 -17.44 15.40 0.17
N HIS A 146 -16.82 14.25 0.27
CA HIS A 146 -16.59 13.56 1.53
C HIS A 146 -15.15 13.07 1.61
N CYS A 147 -14.52 13.21 2.77
CA CYS A 147 -13.24 12.60 3.05
C CYS A 147 -13.25 11.94 4.43
N GLU A 148 -12.74 10.72 4.52
CA GLU A 148 -12.64 9.98 5.78
C GLU A 148 -11.79 10.67 6.86
N ARG A 149 -10.87 11.56 6.46
CA ARG A 149 -10.05 12.30 7.42
C ARG A 149 -10.93 13.21 8.29
N ALA A 150 -10.66 13.28 9.59
CA ALA A 150 -11.35 14.16 10.55
C ALA A 150 -11.51 15.64 10.12
N ALA A 151 -10.59 16.19 9.33
CA ALA A 151 -10.68 17.58 8.83
C ALA A 151 -11.57 17.73 7.58
N GLY A 152 -12.14 16.65 7.08
CA GLY A 152 -13.02 16.59 5.90
C GLY A 152 -14.18 15.62 6.08
N SER A 153 -14.51 15.25 7.31
CA SER A 153 -15.69 14.44 7.61
C SER A 153 -16.94 15.30 7.45
N GLY A 154 -17.77 14.99 6.46
CA GLY A 154 -19.01 15.71 6.15
C GLY A 154 -19.41 15.56 4.69
N ILE A 155 -20.43 16.31 4.27
CA ILE A 155 -20.92 16.38 2.88
C ILE A 155 -20.20 17.48 2.07
N GLU A 156 -19.52 18.40 2.75
CA GLU A 156 -18.82 19.54 2.12
C GLU A 156 -17.33 19.55 2.49
N ALA A 157 -16.68 18.41 2.27
CA ALA A 157 -15.27 18.23 2.54
C ALA A 157 -14.39 19.07 1.58
N HIS A 158 -13.66 20.04 2.12
CA HIS A 158 -12.75 20.90 1.36
C HIS A 158 -11.27 20.66 1.72
N CYS A 159 -10.94 19.41 2.06
CA CYS A 159 -9.58 19.06 2.47
C CYS A 159 -8.61 18.93 1.28
N LYS A 160 -7.30 18.87 1.58
CA LYS A 160 -6.26 18.70 0.55
C LYS A 160 -6.43 17.45 -0.32
N HIS A 161 -7.03 16.38 0.20
CA HIS A 161 -7.27 15.14 -0.57
C HIS A 161 -8.38 15.32 -1.61
N VAL A 162 -9.43 16.09 -1.28
CA VAL A 162 -10.48 16.47 -2.24
C VAL A 162 -9.87 17.33 -3.36
N SER A 163 -8.98 18.25 -3.00
CA SER A 163 -8.25 19.05 -4.01
C SER A 163 -7.37 18.19 -4.93
N VAL A 164 -6.78 17.09 -4.44
CA VAL A 164 -6.01 16.14 -5.25
C VAL A 164 -6.92 15.40 -6.23
N LEU A 165 -8.07 14.91 -5.77
CA LEU A 165 -9.03 14.20 -6.63
C LEU A 165 -9.57 15.10 -7.74
N LEU A 166 -9.99 16.32 -7.40
CA LEU A 166 -10.50 17.30 -8.38
C LEU A 166 -9.44 17.67 -9.42
N ARG A 167 -8.18 17.79 -9.00
CA ARG A 167 -7.05 17.99 -9.93
C ARG A 167 -6.83 16.79 -10.86
N ALA A 168 -6.93 15.58 -10.33
CA ALA A 168 -6.80 14.37 -11.13
C ALA A 168 -7.89 14.28 -12.19
N ILE A 169 -9.12 14.71 -11.87
CA ILE A 169 -10.24 14.78 -12.81
C ILE A 169 -9.99 15.84 -13.89
N GLU A 170 -9.54 17.04 -13.51
CA GLU A 170 -9.16 18.12 -14.45
C GLU A 170 -8.11 17.62 -15.46
N ASP A 171 -7.04 17.00 -14.98
CA ASP A 171 -6.00 16.41 -15.84
C ASP A 171 -6.55 15.29 -16.72
N MET A 172 -7.44 14.45 -16.19
CA MET A 172 -8.06 13.39 -16.98
C MET A 172 -8.84 13.93 -18.17
N ILE A 173 -9.49 15.08 -18.01
CA ILE A 173 -10.27 15.71 -19.09
C ILE A 173 -9.34 16.39 -20.10
N GLN A 174 -8.31 17.10 -19.62
CA GLN A 174 -7.40 17.87 -20.49
C GLN A 174 -6.36 17.00 -21.21
N THR A 175 -5.71 16.09 -20.49
CA THR A 175 -4.57 15.30 -20.97
C THR A 175 -4.89 13.81 -21.13
N LYS A 176 -6.13 13.38 -20.82
CA LYS A 176 -6.55 11.96 -20.87
C LYS A 176 -5.66 11.02 -20.06
N SER A 177 -5.01 11.55 -19.03
CA SER A 177 -4.05 10.81 -18.20
C SER A 177 -4.12 11.28 -16.75
N ILE A 178 -4.00 10.32 -15.82
CA ILE A 178 -3.97 10.58 -14.38
C ILE A 178 -2.63 10.15 -13.80
N ILE A 179 -2.09 11.00 -12.92
CA ILE A 179 -0.88 10.67 -12.16
C ILE A 179 -1.24 9.81 -10.95
N LEU A 180 -1.07 8.49 -11.10
CA LEU A 180 -1.27 7.52 -10.01
C LEU A 180 0.05 7.15 -9.32
N HIS A 181 -0.10 6.60 -8.10
CA HIS A 181 0.96 6.02 -7.31
C HIS A 181 1.60 4.86 -8.05
N GLN A 182 2.93 4.88 -8.14
CA GLN A 182 3.66 3.80 -8.78
C GLN A 182 3.77 2.60 -7.85
N VAL A 183 3.37 1.42 -8.35
CA VAL A 183 3.61 0.16 -7.65
C VAL A 183 5.04 -0.34 -7.89
N SER A 184 5.52 -1.24 -7.03
CA SER A 184 6.90 -1.76 -7.06
C SER A 184 7.27 -2.45 -8.37
N THR A 185 6.29 -2.95 -9.13
CA THR A 185 6.49 -3.60 -10.43
C THR A 185 6.52 -2.62 -11.61
N GLN A 186 5.98 -1.40 -11.45
CA GLN A 186 6.00 -0.37 -12.48
C GLN A 186 7.34 0.38 -12.54
N THR A 187 8.13 0.27 -11.47
CA THR A 187 9.48 0.84 -11.41
C THR A 187 10.45 -0.33 -11.48
N LEU A 188 11.39 -0.32 -12.43
CA LEU A 188 12.45 -1.32 -12.47
C LEU A 188 13.12 -1.40 -11.09
N MET A 189 13.14 -2.60 -10.49
CA MET A 189 13.84 -2.82 -9.23
C MET A 189 15.30 -2.46 -9.43
N THR A 190 15.72 -1.34 -8.85
CA THR A 190 17.12 -0.95 -8.84
C THR A 190 17.80 -1.65 -7.67
N PHE A 191 18.15 -2.92 -7.84
CA PHE A 191 18.99 -3.62 -6.88
C PHE A 191 20.30 -2.85 -6.70
N LYS A 192 20.63 -2.50 -5.45
CA LYS A 192 21.91 -1.85 -5.08
C LYS A 192 22.19 -0.54 -5.82
N LYS A 193 21.17 0.27 -6.15
CA LYS A 193 21.42 1.64 -6.60
C LYS A 193 22.22 2.36 -5.51
N PRO A 194 23.45 2.83 -5.79
CA PRO A 194 24.22 3.55 -4.80
C PRO A 194 23.44 4.81 -4.40
N SER A 195 23.33 5.06 -3.09
CA SER A 195 22.60 6.21 -2.54
C SER A 195 23.10 7.56 -3.08
N LYS A 196 24.36 7.59 -3.54
CA LYS A 196 24.98 8.74 -4.20
C LYS A 196 25.36 8.34 -5.61
N VAL A 197 25.06 9.21 -6.57
CA VAL A 197 25.52 9.06 -7.95
C VAL A 197 27.05 9.07 -7.93
N PHE A 198 27.66 7.98 -8.40
CA PHE A 198 29.11 7.85 -8.48
C PHE A 198 29.58 8.59 -9.73
N TYR A 199 30.09 9.81 -9.56
CA TYR A 199 30.59 10.66 -10.65
C TYR A 199 32.05 10.40 -11.02
N LYS A 200 32.69 9.38 -10.45
CA LYS A 200 34.08 9.06 -10.78
C LYS A 200 34.12 8.16 -12.00
N SER A 201 35.09 8.41 -12.87
CA SER A 201 35.43 7.50 -13.96
C SER A 201 35.74 6.11 -13.40
N PRO A 202 35.45 5.03 -14.17
CA PRO A 202 35.79 3.68 -13.75
C PRO A 202 37.24 3.58 -13.31
N ILE A 203 37.47 3.19 -12.05
CA ILE A 203 38.82 2.99 -11.53
C ILE A 203 39.27 1.61 -12.00
N GLN A 204 40.38 1.54 -12.72
CA GLN A 204 40.99 0.27 -13.12
C GLN A 204 41.31 -0.55 -11.87
N ALA A 205 41.08 -1.87 -11.93
CA ALA A 205 41.20 -2.76 -10.77
C ALA A 205 42.56 -2.65 -10.05
N GLN A 206 43.64 -2.41 -10.80
CA GLN A 206 45.00 -2.19 -10.29
C GLN A 206 45.14 -0.99 -9.34
N ASN A 207 44.26 0.01 -9.47
CA ASN A 207 44.28 1.23 -8.68
C ASN A 207 43.30 1.18 -7.49
N LEU A 208 42.62 0.05 -7.26
CA LEU A 208 41.80 -0.14 -6.08
C LEU A 208 42.70 -0.27 -4.84
N PRO A 209 42.39 0.44 -3.74
CA PRO A 209 43.16 0.34 -2.52
C PRO A 209 43.10 -1.11 -1.99
N SER A 210 44.22 -1.81 -2.03
CA SER A 210 44.35 -3.16 -1.49
C SER A 210 44.12 -3.13 0.03
N ILE A 211 42.91 -3.55 0.46
CA ILE A 211 42.57 -3.75 1.87
C ILE A 211 43.56 -4.74 2.54
N SER A 212 44.26 -5.55 1.76
CA SER A 212 45.19 -6.58 2.27
C SER A 212 46.44 -6.01 2.95
N LYS A 213 46.90 -4.78 2.63
CA LYS A 213 48.12 -4.24 3.26
C LYS A 213 47.96 -3.95 4.76
N LYS A 214 46.73 -3.73 5.25
CA LYS A 214 46.46 -3.53 6.70
C LYS A 214 46.06 -4.80 7.46
N ARG A 215 45.71 -5.90 6.77
CA ARG A 215 45.20 -7.14 7.40
C ARG A 215 46.12 -8.35 7.29
N LYS A 216 47.28 -8.23 6.62
CA LYS A 216 48.19 -9.37 6.39
C LYS A 216 49.01 -9.82 7.59
N SER A 217 49.05 -9.09 8.71
CA SER A 217 49.89 -9.50 9.85
C SER A 217 49.32 -10.66 10.66
N ASN A 218 48.00 -10.93 10.63
CA ASN A 218 47.35 -11.92 11.50
C ASN A 218 46.33 -12.83 10.77
N ILE A 219 46.64 -13.28 9.54
CA ILE A 219 45.85 -14.35 8.91
C ILE A 219 46.60 -15.67 9.17
N ASN A 220 46.23 -16.35 10.26
CA ASN A 220 46.87 -17.59 10.72
C ASN A 220 46.20 -18.86 10.14
N PHE A 221 45.49 -18.71 9.02
CA PHE A 221 44.78 -19.79 8.36
C PHE A 221 45.02 -19.69 6.86
N GLU A 222 45.98 -20.47 6.38
CA GLU A 222 46.23 -20.70 4.98
C GLU A 222 45.60 -22.07 4.64
N PRO A 223 44.40 -22.11 4.03
CA PRO A 223 43.66 -23.36 3.79
C PRO A 223 44.28 -24.24 2.70
N LEU A 224 45.41 -23.84 2.11
CA LEU A 224 46.11 -24.59 1.10
C LEU A 224 47.11 -25.56 1.77
N PRO A 225 47.05 -26.87 1.48
CA PRO A 225 48.16 -27.75 1.84
C PRO A 225 49.42 -27.28 1.10
N LYS A 226 50.55 -27.24 1.82
CA LYS A 226 51.81 -26.68 1.30
C LYS A 226 52.38 -27.45 0.11
N GLU A 227 52.00 -28.72 -0.02
CA GLU A 227 52.44 -29.61 -1.09
C GLU A 227 51.21 -30.34 -1.63
N LEU A 228 50.90 -30.11 -2.90
CA LEU A 228 49.87 -30.86 -3.65
C LEU A 228 50.61 -31.96 -4.42
N GLU A 229 50.31 -33.23 -4.12
CA GLU A 229 50.83 -34.37 -4.89
C GLU A 229 50.17 -34.37 -6.28
N ILE A 230 50.93 -33.97 -7.29
CA ILE A 230 50.47 -33.76 -8.67
C ILE A 230 50.14 -35.10 -9.37
N GLU A 231 50.75 -36.20 -8.92
CA GLU A 231 50.75 -37.49 -9.65
C GLU A 231 49.39 -38.22 -9.65
N ASN A 232 48.49 -37.94 -8.70
CA ASN A 232 47.20 -38.64 -8.56
C ASN A 232 45.96 -37.77 -8.85
N TYR A 233 46.11 -36.58 -9.42
CA TYR A 233 44.98 -35.70 -9.68
C TYR A 233 44.27 -36.05 -11.00
N HIS A 234 43.21 -36.86 -10.94
CA HIS A 234 42.42 -37.21 -12.13
C HIS A 234 41.61 -35.99 -12.65
N GLU A 235 41.95 -35.53 -13.86
CA GLU A 235 41.50 -34.28 -14.52
C GLU A 235 40.05 -34.26 -15.05
N TYR A 236 39.10 -34.97 -14.44
CA TYR A 236 37.74 -35.01 -14.99
C TYR A 236 36.72 -34.20 -14.17
N VAL A 237 36.68 -32.87 -14.39
CA VAL A 237 35.42 -32.11 -14.34
C VAL A 237 35.46 -30.94 -15.33
N CYS A 238 34.58 -30.97 -16.34
CA CYS A 238 34.37 -29.88 -17.29
C CYS A 238 33.68 -28.68 -16.62
N ASN A 239 34.15 -27.50 -17.02
CA ASN A 239 34.01 -26.21 -16.34
C ASN A 239 32.83 -25.39 -16.91
N LEU A 240 32.27 -24.48 -16.11
CA LEU A 240 31.46 -23.37 -16.64
C LEU A 240 31.70 -22.11 -15.81
N ALA A 241 32.89 -21.54 -15.95
CA ALA A 241 33.13 -20.14 -15.66
C ALA A 241 34.00 -19.54 -16.77
N ILE A 242 33.41 -18.55 -17.41
CA ILE A 242 33.84 -17.82 -18.59
C ILE A 242 35.05 -16.93 -18.26
N ASN A 243 36.06 -17.02 -19.12
CA ASN A 243 37.14 -16.06 -19.40
C ASN A 243 37.77 -15.34 -18.20
N PHE A 244 38.90 -15.84 -17.70
CA PHE A 244 40.13 -15.07 -17.48
C PHE A 244 41.32 -16.06 -17.35
N GLY A 245 42.46 -15.72 -17.95
CA GLY A 245 43.61 -16.61 -18.10
C GLY A 245 44.31 -17.02 -16.79
N GLU A 246 45.03 -18.16 -16.90
CA GLU A 246 45.96 -18.76 -15.92
C GLU A 246 45.58 -18.65 -14.44
N THR A 247 44.53 -19.37 -14.02
CA THR A 247 44.20 -19.52 -12.59
C THR A 247 44.28 -20.99 -12.12
N LYS A 248 45.17 -21.24 -11.16
CA LYS A 248 45.31 -22.49 -10.38
C LYS A 248 44.35 -22.50 -9.17
N MET A 249 43.03 -22.55 -9.39
CA MET A 249 42.06 -22.56 -8.29
C MET A 249 41.28 -23.89 -8.27
N PRO A 250 41.21 -24.62 -7.13
CA PRO A 250 40.29 -25.74 -7.01
C PRO A 250 38.87 -25.22 -6.79
N ILE A 251 37.92 -25.77 -7.54
CA ILE A 251 36.49 -25.46 -7.45
C ILE A 251 35.98 -26.00 -6.10
N LEU A 252 35.62 -25.10 -5.18
CA LEU A 252 34.88 -25.47 -3.97
C LEU A 252 33.39 -25.33 -4.27
N GLN A 253 32.67 -26.46 -4.30
CA GLN A 253 31.21 -26.46 -4.35
C GLN A 253 30.67 -25.96 -2.99
N LEU A 254 30.51 -24.65 -2.86
CA LEU A 254 29.98 -23.99 -1.65
C LEU A 254 28.50 -24.29 -1.39
N ILE A 255 27.80 -24.91 -2.34
CA ILE A 255 26.35 -25.15 -2.29
C ILE A 255 26.11 -26.66 -2.30
N ARG A 256 25.38 -27.18 -1.31
CA ARG A 256 24.97 -28.60 -1.29
C ARG A 256 24.30 -28.96 -2.62
N PRO A 257 24.44 -30.21 -3.12
CA PRO A 257 23.75 -30.67 -4.31
C PRO A 257 22.27 -30.26 -4.23
N ALA A 258 21.73 -29.75 -5.34
CA ALA A 258 20.33 -29.39 -5.40
C ALA A 258 19.49 -30.57 -4.90
N ASN A 259 18.56 -30.31 -3.99
CA ASN A 259 17.64 -31.34 -3.53
C ASN A 259 16.88 -31.86 -4.75
N PRO A 260 17.05 -33.12 -5.17
CA PRO A 260 16.41 -33.64 -6.38
C PRO A 260 14.88 -33.53 -6.28
N TYR A 261 14.33 -33.69 -5.07
CA TYR A 261 12.91 -33.48 -4.82
C TYR A 261 12.49 -32.01 -4.96
N GLY A 262 13.36 -31.06 -4.61
CA GLY A 262 13.09 -29.63 -4.71
C GLY A 262 13.06 -29.11 -6.14
N MET A 263 13.94 -29.63 -7.02
CA MET A 263 13.88 -29.33 -8.45
C MET A 263 12.56 -29.78 -9.06
N ASP A 264 12.11 -30.98 -8.70
CA ASP A 264 10.85 -31.53 -9.20
C ASP A 264 9.65 -30.70 -8.72
N TYR A 265 9.57 -30.27 -7.46
CA TYR A 265 8.44 -29.41 -7.03
C TYR A 265 8.40 -28.06 -7.76
N ASP A 266 9.56 -27.50 -8.09
CA ASP A 266 9.66 -26.23 -8.82
C ASP A 266 9.39 -26.40 -10.33
N HIS A 267 9.63 -27.59 -10.90
CA HIS A 267 9.56 -27.85 -12.36
C HIS A 267 8.40 -28.80 -12.77
N ASN A 268 7.69 -29.43 -11.82
CA ASN A 268 6.56 -30.36 -12.03
C ASN A 268 5.25 -29.68 -12.47
N MET A 269 5.26 -28.40 -12.80
CA MET A 269 4.15 -27.82 -13.58
C MET A 269 4.16 -28.29 -15.05
N TYR A 270 5.27 -28.86 -15.55
CA TYR A 270 5.41 -29.22 -16.97
C TYR A 270 5.77 -30.68 -17.26
N SER A 271 6.01 -31.51 -16.23
CA SER A 271 6.41 -32.91 -16.37
C SER A 271 5.33 -33.84 -15.82
N CYS A 272 4.76 -34.70 -16.68
CA CYS A 272 3.75 -35.68 -16.30
C CYS A 272 4.33 -36.98 -15.72
N LYS A 273 5.65 -37.04 -15.46
CA LYS A 273 6.33 -38.24 -14.95
C LYS A 273 6.67 -38.06 -13.48
N THR A 274 6.44 -39.10 -12.68
CA THR A 274 6.82 -39.10 -11.26
C THR A 274 8.26 -39.59 -11.08
N MET A 275 8.91 -39.26 -9.96
CA MET A 275 10.25 -39.77 -9.58
C MET A 275 10.34 -41.30 -9.66
N GLN A 276 9.25 -41.99 -9.36
CA GLN A 276 9.17 -43.45 -9.46
C GLN A 276 9.30 -43.92 -10.91
N ASP A 277 8.69 -43.22 -11.86
CA ASP A 277 8.79 -43.53 -13.28
C ASP A 277 10.19 -43.23 -13.84
N HIS A 278 10.84 -42.16 -13.38
CA HIS A 278 12.22 -41.85 -13.74
C HIS A 278 13.22 -42.90 -13.21
N LEU A 279 13.01 -43.38 -11.97
CA LEU A 279 13.82 -44.45 -11.39
C LEU A 279 13.63 -45.77 -12.18
N LEU A 280 12.38 -46.08 -12.54
CA LEU A 280 12.05 -47.28 -13.33
C LEU A 280 12.66 -47.21 -14.74
N ASP A 281 12.57 -46.07 -15.41
CA ASP A 281 13.19 -45.82 -16.73
C ASP A 281 14.72 -46.02 -16.65
N ASN A 282 15.38 -45.49 -15.62
CA ASN A 282 16.83 -45.64 -15.42
C ASN A 282 17.27 -47.08 -15.12
N LEU A 283 16.40 -47.86 -14.48
CA LEU A 283 16.65 -49.28 -14.19
C LEU A 283 16.19 -50.20 -15.33
N LEU A 284 15.71 -49.64 -16.46
CA LEU A 284 15.10 -50.37 -17.58
C LEU A 284 13.92 -51.27 -17.17
N LEU A 285 13.21 -50.87 -16.12
CA LEU A 285 12.06 -51.58 -15.57
C LEU A 285 10.75 -50.90 -16.00
N GLN A 286 9.73 -51.70 -16.31
CA GLN A 286 8.41 -51.16 -16.61
C GLN A 286 7.52 -51.12 -15.36
N ASN A 287 6.78 -50.03 -15.19
CA ASN A 287 5.77 -49.93 -14.15
C ASN A 287 4.56 -50.82 -14.52
N VAL A 288 4.42 -51.97 -13.84
CA VAL A 288 3.31 -52.91 -14.04
C VAL A 288 2.20 -52.58 -13.03
N THR A 289 1.17 -51.87 -13.49
CA THR A 289 -0.04 -51.63 -12.69
C THR A 289 -0.95 -52.86 -12.71
N GLN A 290 -1.76 -53.07 -11.66
CA GLN A 290 -2.69 -54.23 -11.55
C GLN A 290 -3.59 -54.42 -12.79
N LYS A 291 -3.92 -53.34 -13.52
CA LYS A 291 -4.67 -53.39 -14.78
C LYS A 291 -3.95 -54.11 -15.93
N LYS A 292 -2.61 -54.11 -15.95
CA LYS A 292 -1.80 -54.85 -16.95
C LYS A 292 -1.65 -56.34 -16.62
N ILE A 293 -1.84 -56.73 -15.36
CA ILE A 293 -1.72 -58.12 -14.89
C ILE A 293 -3.00 -58.92 -15.16
N MET A 294 -4.15 -58.23 -15.27
CA MET A 294 -5.46 -58.83 -15.53
C MET A 294 -5.84 -58.94 -17.02
N LYS A 295 -4.88 -58.78 -17.95
CA LYS A 295 -5.01 -59.07 -19.38
C LYS A 295 -4.02 -60.15 -19.75
#